data_AF-A0ABD5DUJ7-F1
#
_entry.id   AF-A0ABD5DUJ7-F1
#
_cell.length_a   1.000
_cell.length_b   1.000
_cell.length_c   1.000
_cell.angle_alpha   90.00
_cell.angle_beta   90.00
_cell.angle_gamma   90.00
#
_symmetry.space_group_name_H-M   'P 1'
#
loop_
_entity.id
_entity.type
_entity.pdbx_description
1 polymer ?
#
loop_
_entity_poly.entity_id
_entity_poly.type
_entity_poly.pdbx_seq_one_letter_code
_entity_poly.pdbx_strand_id
1 'polypeptide(L)'
;AELREGDPDFCQQMAEIFAHLDDSRRPVSLPLDLQGTAFQLQVWQALRQIPAGETRSYRQVAEHIGQPRAVRAVAGACAANSLAVIVPCHRVVRE
;
A
#
# COMPACT_ATOMS: atom_id res chain seq x y z
N ALA A 1 12.48 5.86 -24.79
CA ALA A 1 12.84 6.73 -23.65
C ALA A 1 14.35 6.69 -23.50
N GLU A 2 14.99 7.83 -23.21
CA GLU A 2 16.41 7.90 -22.89
C GLU A 2 16.60 7.56 -21.41
N LEU A 3 17.46 6.58 -21.09
CA LEU A 3 17.78 6.24 -19.71
C LEU A 3 18.80 7.24 -19.17
N ARG A 4 18.57 7.71 -17.95
CA ARG A 4 19.47 8.64 -17.24
C ARG A 4 19.84 8.04 -15.90
N GLU A 5 21.06 8.34 -15.46
CA GLU A 5 21.49 8.01 -14.11
C GLU A 5 20.66 8.82 -13.10
N GLY A 6 20.35 8.20 -11.97
CA GLY A 6 19.65 8.86 -10.87
C GLY A 6 20.53 9.90 -10.22
N ASP A 7 19.96 11.04 -9.86
CA ASP A 7 20.64 12.01 -9.01
C ASP A 7 20.78 11.49 -7.56
N PRO A 8 21.54 12.18 -6.69
CA PRO A 8 21.73 11.75 -5.31
C PRO A 8 20.41 11.58 -4.53
N ASP A 9 19.41 12.43 -4.79
CA ASP A 9 18.11 12.38 -4.13
C ASP A 9 17.34 11.11 -4.54
N PHE A 10 17.31 10.78 -5.83
CA PHE A 10 16.73 9.55 -6.34
C PHE A 10 17.41 8.32 -5.74
N CYS A 11 18.76 8.31 -5.68
CA CYS A 11 19.51 7.22 -5.09
C CYS A 11 19.17 7.03 -3.59
N GLN A 12 18.99 8.12 -2.85
CA GLN A 12 18.56 8.06 -1.44
C GLN A 12 17.14 7.50 -1.30
N GLN A 13 16.21 7.95 -2.14
CA GLN A 13 14.82 7.45 -2.12
C GLN A 13 14.77 5.95 -2.44
N MET A 14 15.52 5.49 -3.44
CA MET A 14 15.60 4.08 -3.79
C MET A 14 16.21 3.24 -2.66
N ALA A 15 17.24 3.74 -1.97
CA ALA A 15 17.82 3.06 -0.82
C ALA A 15 16.80 2.88 0.32
N GLU A 16 15.94 3.88 0.57
CA GLU A 16 14.86 3.77 1.56
C GLU A 16 13.82 2.72 1.16
N ILE A 17 13.44 2.68 -0.12
CA ILE A 17 12.53 1.65 -0.64
C ILE A 17 13.13 0.27 -0.42
N PHE A 18 14.37 0.03 -0.83
CA PHE A 18 15.03 -1.27 -0.66
C PHE A 18 15.12 -1.67 0.82
N ALA A 19 15.50 -0.75 1.70
CA ALA A 19 15.54 -0.99 3.13
C ALA A 19 14.18 -1.45 3.71
N HIS A 20 13.07 -0.89 3.21
CA HIS A 20 11.73 -1.34 3.60
C HIS A 20 11.33 -2.69 2.99
N LEU A 21 11.74 -2.96 1.76
CA LEU A 21 11.51 -4.27 1.13
C LEU A 21 12.21 -5.39 1.91
N ASP A 22 13.43 -5.13 2.38
CA ASP A 22 14.22 -6.06 3.20
C ASP A 22 13.65 -6.23 4.61
N ASP A 23 13.14 -5.15 5.22
CA ASP A 23 12.48 -5.17 6.53
C ASP A 23 11.21 -4.33 6.52
N SER A 24 10.07 -5.01 6.31
CA SER A 24 8.75 -4.37 6.24
C SER A 24 8.28 -3.68 7.54
N ARG A 25 9.04 -3.80 8.64
CA ARG A 25 8.84 -3.04 9.89
C ARG A 25 9.50 -1.67 9.86
N ARG A 26 10.47 -1.42 8.97
CA ARG A 26 11.03 -0.09 8.78
C ARG A 26 9.97 0.83 8.19
N PRO A 27 9.72 2.01 8.74
CA PRO A 27 8.79 2.95 8.14
C PRO A 27 9.34 3.47 6.80
N VAL A 28 8.44 3.77 5.87
CA VAL A 28 8.75 4.52 4.64
C VAL A 28 8.17 5.92 4.80
N SER A 29 9.03 6.91 4.81
CA SER A 29 8.75 8.34 4.91
C SER A 29 8.90 9.08 3.57
N LEU A 30 8.72 8.36 2.46
CA LEU A 30 8.73 8.93 1.13
C LEU A 30 7.38 9.61 0.80
N PRO A 31 7.39 10.76 0.11
CA PRO A 31 6.16 11.32 -0.45
C PRO A 31 5.61 10.36 -1.51
N LEU A 32 4.42 9.80 -1.26
CA LEU A 32 3.77 8.87 -2.17
C LEU A 32 2.72 9.59 -3.01
N ASP A 33 2.86 9.50 -4.33
CA ASP A 33 1.85 9.95 -5.27
C ASP A 33 0.81 8.84 -5.53
N LEU A 34 -0.20 8.75 -4.67
CA LEU A 34 -1.28 7.77 -4.81
C LEU A 34 -2.33 8.27 -5.80
N GLN A 35 -2.43 7.59 -6.94
CA GLN A 35 -3.39 7.91 -8.01
C GLN A 35 -4.49 6.86 -8.07
N GLY A 36 -5.70 7.24 -7.65
CA GLY A 36 -6.86 6.35 -7.61
C GLY A 36 -8.15 7.09 -7.32
N THR A 37 -9.28 6.38 -7.40
CA THR A 37 -10.58 6.92 -6.99
C THR A 37 -10.58 7.22 -5.48
N ALA A 38 -11.49 8.09 -5.02
CA ALA A 38 -11.63 8.37 -3.59
C ALA A 38 -11.78 7.10 -2.74
N PHE A 39 -12.54 6.11 -3.26
CA PHE A 39 -12.69 4.81 -2.60
C PHE A 39 -11.37 4.02 -2.54
N GLN A 40 -10.60 3.97 -3.64
CA GLN A 40 -9.30 3.31 -3.66
C GLN A 40 -8.32 3.95 -2.68
N LEU A 41 -8.25 5.29 -2.66
CA LEU A 41 -7.38 6.03 -1.74
C LEU A 41 -7.74 5.74 -0.28
N GLN A 42 -9.03 5.73 0.05
CA GLN A 42 -9.50 5.39 1.40
C GLN A 42 -9.11 3.96 1.80
N VAL A 43 -9.29 2.99 0.89
CA VAL A 43 -8.85 1.60 1.13
C VAL A 43 -7.35 1.55 1.34
N TRP A 44 -6.54 2.11 0.44
CA TRP A 44 -5.08 2.07 0.53
C TRP A 44 -4.53 2.73 1.80
N GLN A 45 -5.15 3.82 2.28
CA GLN A 45 -4.83 4.40 3.58
C GLN A 45 -5.10 3.43 4.73
N ALA A 46 -6.22 2.71 4.71
CA ALA A 46 -6.51 1.66 5.70
C ALA A 46 -5.50 0.51 5.61
N LEU A 47 -5.09 0.09 4.41
CA LEU A 47 -4.10 -0.98 4.24
C LEU A 47 -2.77 -0.64 4.90
N ARG A 48 -2.31 0.61 4.77
CA ARG A 48 -1.06 1.09 5.38
C ARG A 48 -1.06 1.07 6.92
N GLN A 49 -2.23 0.94 7.54
CA GLN A 49 -2.36 0.82 8.99
C GLN A 49 -2.23 -0.63 9.48
N ILE A 50 -2.24 -1.63 8.59
CA ILE A 50 -2.08 -3.03 8.95
C ILE A 50 -0.61 -3.29 9.29
N PRO A 51 -0.26 -3.68 10.53
CA PRO A 51 1.13 -3.90 10.93
C PRO A 51 1.82 -5.03 10.16
N ALA A 52 3.15 -4.99 10.09
CA ALA A 52 3.93 -6.09 9.53
C ALA A 52 3.77 -7.37 10.38
N GLY A 53 3.55 -8.50 9.72
CA GLY A 53 3.29 -9.79 10.38
C GLY A 53 1.82 -10.00 10.77
N GLU A 54 0.95 -9.01 10.56
CA GLU A 54 -0.49 -9.15 10.74
C GLU A 54 -1.24 -9.20 9.41
N THR A 55 -2.41 -9.84 9.45
CA THR A 55 -3.36 -9.84 8.34
C THR A 55 -4.71 -9.26 8.75
N ARG A 56 -5.47 -8.81 7.76
CA ARG A 56 -6.89 -8.49 7.89
C ARG A 56 -7.66 -9.17 6.77
N SER A 57 -8.96 -9.39 6.96
CA SER A 57 -9.83 -9.84 5.89
C SER A 57 -10.35 -8.67 5.06
N TYR A 58 -10.85 -8.95 3.85
CA TYR A 58 -11.58 -7.94 3.07
C TYR A 58 -12.78 -7.35 3.82
N ARG A 59 -13.44 -8.15 4.67
CA ARG A 59 -14.56 -7.70 5.51
C ARG A 59 -14.08 -6.73 6.57
N GLN A 60 -13.03 -7.08 7.32
CA GLN A 60 -12.46 -6.23 8.34
C GLN A 60 -12.00 -4.88 7.78
N VAL A 61 -11.42 -4.86 6.58
CA VAL A 61 -11.06 -3.60 5.92
C VAL A 61 -12.31 -2.81 5.52
N ALA A 62 -13.35 -3.46 4.98
CA ALA A 62 -14.61 -2.81 4.63
C ALA A 62 -15.30 -2.19 5.86
N GLU A 63 -15.27 -2.88 7.00
CA GLU A 63 -15.78 -2.38 8.28
C GLU A 63 -14.95 -1.19 8.80
N HIS A 64 -13.62 -1.29 8.73
CA HIS A 64 -12.70 -0.23 9.18
C HIS A 64 -12.88 1.08 8.42
N ILE A 65 -13.16 1.02 7.11
CA ILE A 65 -13.44 2.21 6.30
C ILE A 65 -14.91 2.71 6.41
N GLY A 66 -15.72 2.10 7.29
CA GLY A 66 -17.12 2.48 7.50
C GLY A 66 -18.07 2.05 6.37
N GLN A 67 -17.67 1.10 5.53
CA GLN A 67 -18.48 0.59 4.42
C GLN A 67 -18.63 -0.95 4.47
N PRO A 68 -19.32 -1.53 5.46
CA PRO A 68 -19.36 -2.98 5.68
C PRO A 68 -19.86 -3.82 4.50
N ARG A 69 -20.67 -3.22 3.60
CA ARG A 69 -21.20 -3.88 2.40
C ARG A 69 -20.21 -3.88 1.22
N ALA A 70 -19.09 -3.18 1.32
CA ALA A 70 -18.15 -2.94 0.22
C ALA A 70 -17.06 -4.02 0.08
N VAL A 71 -17.21 -5.21 0.70
CA VAL A 71 -16.19 -6.28 0.73
C VAL A 71 -15.59 -6.58 -0.66
N ARG A 72 -16.43 -6.75 -1.68
CA ARG A 72 -15.96 -7.03 -3.05
C ARG A 72 -15.26 -5.83 -3.69
N ALA A 73 -15.72 -4.62 -3.40
CA ALA A 73 -15.08 -3.39 -3.88
C ALA A 73 -13.70 -3.20 -3.23
N VAL A 74 -13.57 -3.52 -1.94
CA VAL A 74 -12.27 -3.55 -1.24
C VAL A 74 -11.31 -4.52 -1.92
N ALA A 75 -11.75 -5.74 -2.25
CA ALA A 75 -10.91 -6.69 -2.98
C ALA A 75 -10.45 -6.13 -4.34
N GLY A 76 -11.33 -5.45 -5.07
CA GLY A 76 -10.97 -4.74 -6.30
C GLY A 76 -9.95 -3.62 -6.08
N ALA A 77 -10.10 -2.84 -5.00
CA ALA A 77 -9.14 -1.79 -4.63
C ALA A 77 -7.76 -2.36 -4.23
N CYS A 78 -7.72 -3.50 -3.53
CA CYS A 78 -6.47 -4.22 -3.24
C CYS A 78 -5.78 -4.67 -4.54
N ALA A 79 -6.54 -5.21 -5.50
CA ALA A 79 -6.02 -5.66 -6.79
C ALA A 79 -5.54 -4.50 -7.69
N ALA A 80 -6.10 -3.31 -7.52
CA ALA A 80 -5.75 -2.11 -8.29
C ALA A 80 -4.53 -1.34 -7.73
N ASN A 81 -3.92 -1.81 -6.64
CA ASN A 81 -2.79 -1.13 -6.02
C ASN A 81 -1.53 -1.17 -6.92
N SER A 82 -1.04 0.00 -7.34
CA SER A 82 0.19 0.15 -8.13
C SER A 82 1.46 0.28 -7.28
N LEU A 83 1.35 0.56 -5.98
CA LEU A 83 2.48 0.72 -5.05
C LEU A 83 2.57 -0.51 -4.13
N ALA A 84 2.88 -1.67 -4.72
CA ALA A 84 3.00 -2.92 -3.98
C ALA A 84 4.05 -2.82 -2.85
N VAL A 85 3.82 -3.60 -1.79
CA VAL A 85 4.60 -3.64 -0.55
C VAL A 85 4.50 -2.37 0.31
N ILE A 86 4.71 -1.18 -0.28
CA ILE A 86 4.56 0.12 0.37
C ILE A 86 3.11 0.36 0.82
N VAL A 87 2.16 0.10 -0.08
CA VAL A 87 0.76 -0.13 0.27
C VAL A 87 0.58 -1.65 0.41
N PRO A 88 0.43 -2.19 1.62
CA PRO A 88 0.61 -3.62 1.88
C PRO A 88 -0.66 -4.43 1.56
N CYS A 89 -1.11 -4.43 0.31
CA CYS A 89 -2.31 -5.17 -0.12
C CYS A 89 -2.20 -6.69 0.05
N HIS A 90 -0.97 -7.23 0.10
CA HIS A 90 -0.70 -8.63 0.39
C HIS A 90 -1.06 -9.05 1.83
N ARG A 91 -1.29 -8.09 2.75
CA ARG A 91 -1.74 -8.38 4.12
C ARG A 91 -3.25 -8.56 4.22
N VAL A 92 -3.98 -8.41 3.12
CA VAL A 92 -5.42 -8.65 3.08
C VAL A 92 -5.70 -10.02 2.48
N VAL A 93 -6.34 -10.88 3.26
CA VAL A 93 -6.68 -12.24 2.86
C VAL A 93 -8.19 -12.43 2.76
N ARG A 94 -8.62 -13.49 2.09
CA ARG A 94 -10.02 -13.90 2.14
C ARG A 94 -10.32 -14.45 3.54
N GLU A 95 -11.46 -14.05 4.10
CA GLU A 95 -12.08 -14.73 5.25
C GLU A 95 -12.62 -16.11 4.83
#